data_AF-A0A3N5MZK4-F1
#
_entry.id   AF-A0A3N5MZK4-F1
#
_cell.length_a   1.000
_cell.length_b   1.000
_cell.length_c   1.000
_cell.angle_alpha   90.00
_cell.angle_beta   90.00
_cell.angle_gamma   90.00
#
_symmetry.space_group_name_H-M   'P 1'
#
loop_
_entity.id
_entity.type
_entity.pdbx_description
1 polymer ?
#
loop_
_entity_poly.entity_id
_entity_poly.type
_entity_poly.pdbx_seq_one_letter_code
_entity_poly.pdbx_strand_id
1 'polypeptide(L)'
;MTFLRIIRKPARPVVLGLLLVSCLTAGARVPQGGVEDTAGAVIRKLQAEYGPEDSARISRGVGQVASRWRPGDGDFEAFCTRHFIPSGRELDSALAVIERQMEVIRGHQREIDIALDLPVVTRSRPVTELDRLFSTTKPEVDYFQNGLALAIALNFPYYTLAEKERMGAFWSRREWAMVRAGDLFRTRPGEEKGPEPVTLPDELRDYTSLYILSMDHVLSPDMEVMFPEGTRLNCHNGLRDEIKGLYSRQDPLPRQRLISTILIHILNQTIPECMIGPTGYYWEPAANRVFLKKDGRYAETAFTTENDRRYQVLHHRMVSKMRED
;
A
#
# COMPACT_ATOMS: atom_id res chain seq x y z
N MET A 1 44.14 42.36 -14.02
CA MET A 1 45.19 42.56 -12.99
C MET A 1 46.14 41.39 -13.06
N THR A 2 47.38 41.71 -13.39
CA THR A 2 48.56 40.84 -13.52
C THR A 2 48.88 40.13 -12.20
N PHE A 3 49.70 39.07 -12.32
CA PHE A 3 50.55 38.40 -11.31
C PHE A 3 50.13 36.95 -11.03
N LEU A 4 51.01 35.94 -10.95
CA LEU A 4 52.47 35.90 -10.98
C LEU A 4 52.88 34.46 -11.36
N ARG A 5 53.82 34.32 -12.31
CA ARG A 5 54.48 33.04 -12.65
C ARG A 5 55.49 32.73 -11.54
N ILE A 6 55.30 31.64 -10.80
CA ILE A 6 56.34 31.08 -9.92
C ILE A 6 56.90 29.83 -10.60
N ILE A 7 58.20 29.91 -10.92
CA ILE A 7 59.03 28.84 -11.45
C ILE A 7 59.40 27.91 -10.27
N ARG A 8 59.08 26.62 -10.36
CA ARG A 8 59.66 25.57 -9.49
C ARG A 8 60.44 24.56 -10.33
N LYS A 9 61.66 24.29 -9.87
CA LYS A 9 62.67 23.36 -10.42
C LYS A 9 62.19 21.89 -10.40
N PRO A 10 62.78 20.99 -11.21
CA PRO A 10 62.29 19.63 -11.39
C PRO A 10 62.67 18.74 -10.20
N ALA A 11 61.70 18.01 -9.65
CA ALA A 11 61.94 16.93 -8.68
C ALA A 11 61.81 15.58 -9.38
N ARG A 12 62.81 14.72 -9.14
CA ARG A 12 62.96 13.36 -9.68
C ARG A 12 61.74 12.48 -9.31
N PRO A 13 61.28 11.58 -10.19
CA PRO A 13 60.22 10.65 -9.84
C PRO A 13 60.76 9.60 -8.87
N VAL A 14 60.25 9.60 -7.64
CA VAL A 14 60.36 8.47 -6.71
C VAL A 14 59.22 7.53 -7.06
N VAL A 15 59.54 6.41 -7.70
CA VAL A 15 58.61 5.30 -7.91
C VAL A 15 58.45 4.60 -6.56
N LEU A 16 57.42 4.98 -5.81
CA LEU A 16 56.98 4.26 -4.62
C LEU A 16 56.02 3.16 -5.08
N GLY A 17 56.51 1.91 -5.12
CA GLY A 17 55.70 0.74 -5.45
C GLY A 17 54.56 0.58 -4.45
N LEU A 18 53.33 0.78 -4.91
CA LEU A 18 52.12 0.49 -4.15
C LEU A 18 51.92 -1.04 -4.15
N LEU A 19 52.30 -1.69 -3.05
CA LEU A 19 51.91 -3.08 -2.76
C LEU A 19 50.41 -3.09 -2.47
N LEU A 20 49.62 -3.42 -3.49
CA LEU A 20 48.22 -3.81 -3.35
C LEU A 20 48.17 -5.16 -2.62
N VAL A 21 48.02 -5.11 -1.29
CA VAL A 21 47.56 -6.26 -0.52
C VAL A 21 46.09 -6.44 -0.84
N SER A 22 45.78 -7.28 -1.84
CA SER A 22 44.41 -7.74 -2.06
C SER A 22 44.03 -8.62 -0.86
N CYS A 23 43.28 -8.04 0.07
CA CYS A 23 42.55 -8.85 1.04
C CYS A 23 41.48 -9.61 0.26
N LEU A 24 41.79 -10.84 -0.12
CA LEU A 24 40.82 -11.83 -0.54
C LEU A 24 39.89 -12.07 0.64
N THR A 25 38.81 -11.29 0.74
CA THR A 25 37.64 -11.70 1.50
C THR A 25 37.05 -12.86 0.73
N ALA A 26 37.54 -14.07 1.03
CA ALA A 26 36.82 -15.28 0.74
C ALA A 26 35.45 -15.11 1.39
N GLY A 27 34.43 -14.85 0.57
CA GLY A 27 33.04 -14.91 0.96
C GLY A 27 32.76 -16.34 1.37
N ALA A 28 33.00 -16.66 2.64
CA ALA A 28 32.51 -17.86 3.25
C ALA A 28 30.99 -17.75 3.23
N ARG A 29 30.39 -18.40 2.23
CA ARG A 29 28.95 -18.60 2.14
C ARG A 29 28.59 -19.45 3.35
N VAL A 30 28.16 -18.82 4.44
CA VAL A 30 27.63 -19.53 5.60
C VAL A 30 26.46 -20.38 5.07
N PRO A 31 26.51 -21.71 5.19
CA PRO A 31 25.43 -22.56 4.73
C PRO A 31 24.15 -22.15 5.45
N GLN A 32 23.03 -22.04 4.73
CA GLN A 32 21.71 -21.78 5.35
C GLN A 32 21.37 -22.81 6.45
N GLY A 33 21.99 -24.00 6.43
CA GLY A 33 21.87 -25.00 7.50
C GLY A 33 22.47 -24.59 8.86
N GLY A 34 23.27 -23.53 8.97
CA GLY A 34 23.86 -23.11 10.25
C GLY A 34 22.89 -22.37 11.18
N VAL A 35 21.94 -21.61 10.63
CA VAL A 35 21.02 -20.78 11.45
C VAL A 35 19.92 -21.63 12.08
N GLU A 36 19.42 -22.64 11.36
CA GLU A 36 18.39 -23.55 11.88
C GLU A 36 18.90 -24.35 13.09
N ASP A 37 20.12 -24.88 13.01
CA ASP A 37 20.78 -25.58 14.12
C ASP A 37 21.04 -24.64 15.31
N THR A 38 21.44 -23.39 15.04
CA THR A 38 21.67 -22.37 16.08
C THR A 38 20.37 -21.91 16.74
N ALA A 39 19.26 -21.83 16.00
CA ALA A 39 17.96 -21.42 16.52
C ALA A 39 17.47 -22.29 17.67
N GLY A 40 17.64 -23.61 17.56
CA GLY A 40 17.29 -24.53 18.65
C GLY A 40 18.09 -24.28 19.94
N ALA A 41 19.38 -23.93 19.82
CA ALA A 41 20.21 -23.60 20.97
C ALA A 41 19.80 -22.26 21.62
N VAL A 42 19.53 -21.25 20.80
CA VAL A 42 19.06 -19.93 21.26
C VAL A 42 17.70 -20.03 21.96
N ILE A 43 16.77 -20.82 21.43
CA ILE A 43 15.45 -21.04 22.06
C ILE A 43 15.63 -21.62 23.46
N ARG A 44 16.46 -22.67 23.62
CA ARG A 44 16.72 -23.28 24.93
C ARG A 44 17.35 -22.30 25.91
N LYS A 45 18.31 -21.48 25.43
CA LYS A 45 18.98 -20.47 26.24
C LYS A 45 18.00 -19.42 26.76
N LEU A 46 17.19 -18.83 25.89
CA LEU A 46 16.20 -17.83 26.26
C LEU A 46 15.11 -18.41 27.17
N GLN A 47 14.66 -19.64 26.91
CA GLN A 47 13.67 -20.32 27.78
C GLN A 47 14.22 -20.58 29.19
N ALA A 48 15.51 -20.90 29.32
CA ALA A 48 16.15 -21.07 30.61
C ALA A 48 16.28 -19.74 31.37
N GLU A 49 16.45 -18.62 30.67
CA GLU A 49 16.60 -17.28 31.24
C GLU A 49 15.26 -16.65 31.65
N TYR A 50 14.24 -16.72 30.79
CA TYR A 50 12.97 -16.01 30.96
C TYR A 50 11.81 -16.90 31.46
N GLY A 51 12.00 -18.22 31.48
CA GLY A 51 11.04 -19.16 32.06
C GLY A 51 9.86 -19.54 31.16
N PRO A 52 8.86 -20.26 31.72
CA PRO A 52 7.82 -20.92 30.94
C PRO A 52 6.79 -19.98 30.31
N GLU A 53 6.57 -18.79 30.90
CA GLU A 53 5.58 -17.81 30.41
C GLU A 53 5.91 -17.32 28.99
N ASP A 54 7.20 -17.13 28.70
CA ASP A 54 7.68 -16.65 27.41
C ASP A 54 8.00 -17.77 26.40
N SER A 55 7.93 -19.04 26.82
CA SER A 55 8.43 -20.18 26.05
C SER A 55 7.81 -20.31 24.65
N ALA A 56 6.50 -20.09 24.54
CA ALA A 56 5.79 -20.15 23.26
C ALA A 56 6.16 -18.97 22.35
N ARG A 57 6.34 -17.77 22.92
CA ARG A 57 6.72 -16.55 22.18
C ARG A 57 8.16 -16.62 21.70
N ILE A 58 9.07 -17.09 22.54
CA ILE A 58 10.48 -17.36 22.19
C ILE A 58 10.55 -18.31 21.00
N SER A 59 9.89 -19.48 21.10
CA SER A 59 9.92 -20.49 20.03
C SER A 59 9.44 -19.92 18.69
N ARG A 60 8.34 -19.17 18.70
CA ARG A 60 7.79 -18.56 17.48
C ARG A 60 8.67 -17.43 16.95
N GLY A 61 9.08 -16.50 17.81
CA GLY A 61 9.87 -15.33 17.43
C GLY A 61 11.23 -15.72 16.88
N VAL A 62 11.98 -16.56 17.59
CA VAL A 62 13.30 -17.03 17.14
C VAL A 62 13.17 -17.82 15.84
N GLY A 63 12.15 -18.69 15.71
CA GLY A 63 11.90 -19.42 14.46
C GLY A 63 11.60 -18.49 13.28
N GLN A 64 10.86 -17.40 13.52
CA GLN A 64 10.58 -16.39 12.47
C GLN A 64 11.82 -15.60 12.07
N VAL A 65 12.65 -15.20 13.01
CA VAL A 65 13.92 -14.52 12.70
C VAL A 65 14.83 -15.47 11.94
N ALA A 66 14.95 -16.73 12.38
CA ALA A 66 15.78 -17.74 11.72
C ALA A 66 15.40 -17.93 10.25
N SER A 67 14.09 -18.03 9.95
CA SER A 67 13.59 -18.21 8.58
C SER A 67 13.80 -16.99 7.68
N ARG A 68 14.17 -15.82 8.24
CA ARG A 68 14.35 -14.55 7.52
C ARG A 68 15.79 -14.04 7.60
N TRP A 69 16.65 -14.73 8.34
CA TRP A 69 18.04 -14.34 8.56
C TRP A 69 18.86 -14.51 7.29
N ARG A 70 19.74 -13.55 7.04
CA ARG A 70 20.70 -13.55 5.93
C ARG A 70 22.12 -13.41 6.48
N PRO A 71 23.14 -13.88 5.73
CA PRO A 71 24.53 -13.75 6.15
C PRO A 71 24.97 -12.31 6.48
N GLY A 72 24.34 -11.31 5.86
CA GLY A 72 24.63 -9.89 6.10
C GLY A 72 24.04 -9.30 7.39
N ASP A 73 23.15 -10.00 8.09
CA ASP A 73 22.49 -9.48 9.29
C ASP A 73 23.37 -9.58 10.56
N GLY A 74 24.50 -10.31 10.49
CA GLY A 74 25.47 -10.46 11.57
C GLY A 74 25.33 -11.78 12.34
N ASP A 75 25.57 -11.72 13.65
CA ASP A 75 25.50 -12.88 14.55
C ASP A 75 24.07 -13.08 15.07
N PHE A 76 23.49 -14.22 14.70
CA PHE A 76 22.10 -14.57 15.02
C PHE A 76 21.84 -14.74 16.52
N GLU A 77 22.74 -15.43 17.24
CA GLU A 77 22.56 -15.68 18.68
C GLU A 77 22.70 -14.37 19.47
N ALA A 78 23.73 -13.58 19.15
CA ALA A 78 23.95 -12.29 19.78
C ALA A 78 22.77 -11.35 19.53
N PHE A 79 22.20 -11.35 18.32
CA PHE A 79 21.01 -10.58 17.99
C PHE A 79 19.80 -11.00 18.83
N CYS A 80 19.47 -12.30 18.85
CA CYS A 80 18.31 -12.80 19.58
C CYS A 80 18.45 -12.55 21.09
N THR A 81 19.63 -12.79 21.66
CA THR A 81 19.90 -12.57 23.09
C THR A 81 19.80 -11.08 23.45
N ARG A 82 20.29 -10.19 22.58
CA ARG A 82 20.27 -8.73 22.82
C ARG A 82 18.88 -8.12 22.68
N HIS A 83 18.09 -8.61 21.74
CA HIS A 83 16.85 -7.95 21.33
C HIS A 83 15.58 -8.63 21.83
N PHE A 84 15.66 -9.79 22.49
CA PHE A 84 14.49 -10.37 23.12
C PHE A 84 14.04 -9.52 24.32
N ILE A 85 12.74 -9.28 24.41
CA ILE A 85 12.09 -8.47 25.43
C ILE A 85 11.15 -9.39 26.20
N PRO A 86 11.33 -9.60 27.51
CA PRO A 86 10.47 -10.48 28.31
C PRO A 86 9.03 -9.98 28.40
N SER A 87 8.09 -10.88 28.70
CA SER A 87 6.70 -10.52 28.93
C SER A 87 6.56 -9.58 30.14
N GLY A 88 5.58 -8.69 30.08
CA GLY A 88 5.31 -7.72 31.13
C GLY A 88 5.39 -6.28 30.63
N ARG A 89 5.86 -5.38 31.50
CA ARG A 89 5.83 -3.92 31.27
C ARG A 89 6.77 -3.49 30.16
N GLU A 90 7.89 -4.19 29.98
CA GLU A 90 8.90 -3.93 28.97
C GLU A 90 8.34 -4.20 27.57
N LEU A 91 7.64 -5.33 27.40
CA LEU A 91 6.97 -5.66 26.15
C LEU A 91 5.86 -4.66 25.81
N ASP A 92 5.11 -4.19 26.81
CA ASP A 92 4.08 -3.16 26.64
C ASP A 92 4.67 -1.81 26.21
N SER A 93 5.80 -1.45 26.82
CA SER A 93 6.52 -0.23 26.47
C SER A 93 7.08 -0.32 25.04
N ALA A 94 7.58 -1.49 24.65
CA ALA A 94 8.05 -1.73 23.29
C ALA A 94 6.91 -1.64 22.26
N LEU A 95 5.74 -2.21 22.57
CA LEU A 95 4.55 -2.09 21.72
C LEU A 95 4.17 -0.61 21.52
N ALA A 96 4.09 0.18 22.60
CA ALA A 96 3.74 1.59 22.53
C ALA A 96 4.76 2.42 21.72
N VAL A 97 6.05 2.05 21.78
CA VAL A 97 7.09 2.65 20.93
C VAL A 97 6.84 2.30 19.47
N ILE A 98 6.59 1.03 19.15
CA ILE A 98 6.30 0.59 17.77
C ILE A 98 5.09 1.33 17.21
N GLU A 99 3.98 1.39 17.94
CA GLU A 99 2.76 2.08 17.52
C GLU A 99 3.06 3.54 17.16
N ARG A 100 3.70 4.27 18.07
CA ARG A 100 4.01 5.69 17.86
C ARG A 100 4.98 5.92 16.70
N GLN A 101 6.06 5.15 16.62
CA GLN A 101 7.09 5.38 15.61
C GLN A 101 6.59 4.95 14.22
N MET A 102 5.85 3.85 14.12
CA MET A 102 5.27 3.42 12.85
C MET A 102 4.18 4.37 12.36
N GLU A 103 3.42 5.00 13.26
CA GLU A 103 2.47 6.07 12.90
C GLU A 103 3.19 7.27 12.28
N VAL A 104 4.25 7.77 12.93
CA VAL A 104 5.06 8.91 12.43
C VAL A 104 5.63 8.60 11.05
N ILE A 105 6.28 7.45 10.91
CA ILE A 105 6.90 7.02 9.66
C ILE A 105 5.87 6.95 8.53
N ARG A 106 4.74 6.25 8.76
CA ARG A 106 3.71 6.04 7.74
C ARG A 106 2.97 7.32 7.40
N GLY A 107 2.73 8.18 8.39
CA GLY A 107 2.11 9.48 8.21
C GLY A 107 2.94 10.35 7.27
N HIS A 108 4.24 10.52 7.55
CA HIS A 108 5.11 11.32 6.71
C HIS A 108 5.38 10.70 5.34
N GLN A 109 5.51 9.37 5.25
CA GLN A 109 5.60 8.70 3.94
C GLN A 109 4.36 8.99 3.09
N ARG A 110 3.17 8.96 3.71
CA ARG A 110 1.91 9.32 3.03
C ARG A 110 1.86 10.78 2.60
N GLU A 111 2.36 11.71 3.42
CA GLU A 111 2.44 13.13 3.05
C GLU A 111 3.34 13.33 1.82
N ILE A 112 4.51 12.68 1.80
CA ILE A 112 5.42 12.72 0.66
C ILE A 112 4.73 12.15 -0.58
N ASP A 113 4.09 10.98 -0.46
CA ASP A 113 3.38 10.34 -1.58
C ASP A 113 2.31 11.27 -2.17
N ILE A 114 1.50 11.90 -1.32
CA ILE A 114 0.46 12.85 -1.75
C ILE A 114 1.09 14.05 -2.48
N ALA A 115 2.18 14.62 -1.94
CA ALA A 115 2.85 15.76 -2.54
C ALA A 115 3.41 15.44 -3.94
N LEU A 116 4.01 14.25 -4.11
CA LEU A 116 4.55 13.80 -5.38
C LEU A 116 3.44 13.44 -6.40
N ASP A 117 2.30 12.90 -5.93
CA ASP A 117 1.17 12.53 -6.78
C ASP A 117 0.28 13.74 -7.16
N LEU A 118 0.37 14.85 -6.43
CA LEU A 118 -0.55 15.98 -6.54
C LEU A 118 -0.71 16.53 -7.97
N PRO A 119 0.36 16.75 -8.77
CA PRO A 119 0.21 17.27 -10.13
C PRO A 119 -0.54 16.29 -11.04
N VAL A 120 -0.25 14.99 -10.90
CA VAL A 120 -0.85 13.92 -11.71
C VAL A 120 -2.32 13.72 -11.36
N VAL A 121 -2.65 13.75 -10.06
CA VAL A 121 -4.00 13.50 -9.56
C VAL A 121 -4.91 14.71 -9.77
N THR A 122 -4.45 15.92 -9.46
CA THR A 122 -5.32 17.12 -9.50
C THR A 122 -5.44 17.71 -10.90
N ARG A 123 -4.47 17.47 -11.78
CA ARG A 123 -4.37 18.09 -13.12
C ARG A 123 -4.55 19.61 -13.08
N SER A 124 -4.14 20.24 -11.96
CA SER A 124 -4.22 21.70 -11.73
C SER A 124 -3.38 22.50 -12.73
N ARG A 125 -2.47 21.82 -13.44
CA ARG A 125 -1.72 22.28 -14.60
C ARG A 125 -1.52 21.13 -15.59
N PRO A 126 -1.03 21.39 -16.82
CA PRO A 126 -0.61 20.32 -17.72
C PRO A 126 0.38 19.37 -17.03
N VAL A 127 0.07 18.07 -17.09
CA VAL A 127 0.89 16.99 -16.54
C VAL A 127 2.05 16.73 -17.50
N THR A 128 3.27 16.72 -16.97
CA THR A 128 4.49 16.43 -17.72
C THR A 128 4.99 15.02 -17.44
N GLU A 129 5.90 14.49 -18.26
CA GLU A 129 6.54 13.20 -18.00
C GLU A 129 7.35 13.19 -16.70
N LEU A 130 7.94 14.33 -16.33
CA LEU A 130 8.67 14.45 -15.08
C LEU A 130 7.75 14.31 -13.86
N ASP A 131 6.51 14.82 -13.93
CA ASP A 131 5.51 14.62 -12.87
C ASP A 131 5.17 13.15 -12.68
N ARG A 132 5.10 12.40 -13.78
CA ARG A 132 4.84 10.96 -13.72
C ARG A 132 6.00 10.22 -13.06
N LEU A 133 7.24 10.56 -13.40
CA LEU A 133 8.42 9.98 -12.77
C LEU A 133 8.47 10.26 -11.26
N PHE A 134 8.17 11.49 -10.84
CA PHE A 134 8.07 11.83 -9.42
C PHE A 134 6.93 11.10 -8.72
N SER A 135 5.75 11.02 -9.33
CA SER A 135 4.61 10.26 -8.80
C SER A 135 4.96 8.77 -8.60
N THR A 136 5.78 8.18 -9.47
CA THR A 136 6.27 6.80 -9.31
C THR A 136 7.42 6.64 -8.31
N THR A 137 8.07 7.73 -7.90
CA THR A 137 9.16 7.67 -6.92
C THR A 137 8.58 7.58 -5.52
N LYS A 138 8.49 6.37 -4.96
CA LYS A 138 8.05 6.13 -3.58
C LYS A 138 9.26 5.92 -2.69
N PRO A 139 9.53 6.80 -1.70
CA PRO A 139 10.61 6.58 -0.75
C PRO A 139 10.30 5.34 0.09
N GLU A 140 11.17 4.35 0.04
CA GLU A 140 11.03 3.12 0.85
C GLU A 140 12.21 2.98 1.80
N VAL A 141 11.95 2.43 2.99
CA VAL A 141 12.96 2.15 4.01
C VAL A 141 13.08 0.64 4.15
N ASP A 142 14.30 0.12 3.99
CA ASP A 142 14.60 -1.28 4.32
C ASP A 142 14.79 -1.44 5.83
N TYR A 143 13.73 -1.86 6.52
CA TYR A 143 13.75 -2.12 7.97
C TYR A 143 14.51 -3.40 8.36
N PHE A 144 14.85 -4.27 7.40
CA PHE A 144 15.71 -5.41 7.68
C PHE A 144 17.18 -4.98 7.74
N GLN A 145 17.59 -4.04 6.88
CA GLN A 145 18.97 -3.54 6.82
C GLN A 145 19.45 -2.95 8.18
N ASN A 146 18.56 -2.31 8.93
CA ASN A 146 18.88 -1.75 10.25
C ASN A 146 18.48 -2.66 11.43
N GLY A 147 17.97 -3.86 11.15
CA GLY A 147 17.57 -4.85 12.16
C GLY A 147 16.21 -4.60 12.83
N LEU A 148 15.53 -3.48 12.57
CA LEU A 148 14.24 -3.17 13.20
C LEU A 148 13.17 -4.24 12.91
N ALA A 149 13.08 -4.68 11.65
CA ALA A 149 12.13 -5.70 11.23
C ALA A 149 12.35 -7.03 11.97
N LEU A 150 13.61 -7.43 12.13
CA LEU A 150 13.99 -8.66 12.82
C LEU A 150 13.72 -8.56 14.33
N ALA A 151 13.98 -7.40 14.94
CA ALA A 151 13.72 -7.18 16.37
C ALA A 151 12.21 -7.19 16.68
N ILE A 152 11.38 -6.63 15.79
CA ILE A 152 9.92 -6.69 15.93
C ILE A 152 9.42 -8.12 15.75
N ALA A 153 9.86 -8.82 14.70
CA ALA A 153 9.47 -10.21 14.45
C ALA A 153 9.88 -11.17 15.59
N LEU A 154 11.01 -10.91 16.25
CA LEU A 154 11.48 -11.67 17.41
C LEU A 154 10.50 -11.58 18.59
N ASN A 155 9.94 -10.41 18.83
CA ASN A 155 9.16 -10.11 20.05
C ASN A 155 7.65 -10.18 19.86
N PHE A 156 7.19 -9.94 18.63
CA PHE A 156 5.79 -9.92 18.24
C PHE A 156 5.59 -10.91 17.09
N PRO A 157 5.34 -12.20 17.38
CA PRO A 157 5.31 -13.22 16.36
C PRO A 157 4.07 -13.10 15.45
N TYR A 158 4.25 -13.42 14.17
CA TYR A 158 3.15 -13.59 13.21
C TYR A 158 2.24 -14.78 13.52
N TYR A 159 0.95 -14.62 13.23
CA TYR A 159 -0.09 -15.66 13.28
C TYR A 159 -0.76 -15.80 11.91
N THR A 160 -1.00 -17.04 11.50
CA THR A 160 -1.72 -17.35 10.26
C THR A 160 -3.19 -16.91 10.32
N LEU A 161 -3.84 -16.78 9.17
CA LEU A 161 -5.27 -16.45 9.11
C LEU A 161 -6.11 -17.46 9.91
N ALA A 162 -5.86 -18.77 9.73
CA ALA A 162 -6.57 -19.82 10.45
C ALA A 162 -6.38 -19.74 11.97
N GLU A 163 -5.17 -19.40 12.44
CA GLU A 163 -4.93 -19.16 13.86
C GLU A 163 -5.69 -17.93 14.37
N LYS A 164 -5.70 -16.83 13.60
CA LYS A 164 -6.43 -15.60 13.94
C LYS A 164 -7.94 -15.83 14.00
N GLU A 165 -8.51 -16.61 13.07
CA GLU A 165 -9.92 -16.97 13.09
C GLU A 165 -10.29 -17.80 14.32
N ARG A 166 -9.44 -18.76 14.69
CA ARG A 166 -9.65 -19.63 15.85
C ARG A 166 -9.46 -18.91 17.19
N MET A 167 -8.44 -18.06 17.29
CA MET A 167 -7.97 -17.50 18.57
C MET A 167 -8.41 -16.05 18.78
N GLY A 168 -8.66 -15.31 17.70
CA GLY A 168 -8.85 -13.86 17.74
C GLY A 168 -10.09 -13.40 18.50
N ALA A 169 -11.10 -14.27 18.63
CA ALA A 169 -12.28 -14.01 19.47
C ALA A 169 -11.94 -13.90 20.96
N PHE A 170 -10.83 -14.48 21.40
CA PHE A 170 -10.38 -14.50 22.80
C PHE A 170 -9.30 -13.46 23.10
N TRP A 171 -8.78 -12.78 22.07
CA TRP A 171 -7.75 -11.76 22.25
C TRP A 171 -8.36 -10.45 22.72
N SER A 172 -7.77 -9.90 23.77
CA SER A 172 -7.94 -8.51 24.16
C SER A 172 -7.45 -7.55 23.05
N ARG A 173 -7.86 -6.28 23.15
CA ARG A 173 -7.37 -5.22 22.23
C ARG A 173 -5.84 -5.14 22.20
N ARG A 174 -5.20 -5.36 23.36
CA ARG A 174 -3.74 -5.37 23.50
C ARG A 174 -3.11 -6.53 22.75
N GLU A 175 -3.63 -7.74 22.90
CA GLU A 175 -3.12 -8.91 22.17
C GLU A 175 -3.32 -8.75 20.66
N TRP A 176 -4.44 -8.18 20.23
CA TRP A 176 -4.63 -7.81 18.83
C TRP A 176 -3.56 -6.83 18.33
N ALA A 177 -3.23 -5.80 19.11
CA ALA A 177 -2.16 -4.86 18.75
C ALA A 177 -0.80 -5.58 18.60
N MET A 178 -0.46 -6.50 19.51
CA MET A 178 0.76 -7.30 19.43
C MET A 178 0.78 -8.20 18.18
N VAL A 179 -0.33 -8.88 17.87
CA VAL A 179 -0.45 -9.71 16.66
C VAL A 179 -0.29 -8.86 15.40
N ARG A 180 -0.86 -7.64 15.38
CA ARG A 180 -0.74 -6.70 14.25
C ARG A 180 0.66 -6.12 14.12
N ALA A 181 1.41 -5.97 15.21
CA ALA A 181 2.83 -5.63 15.15
C ALA A 181 3.64 -6.74 14.47
N GLY A 182 3.32 -8.01 14.74
CA GLY A 182 3.94 -9.15 14.06
C GLY A 182 3.59 -9.28 12.57
N ASP A 183 2.47 -8.72 12.14
CA ASP A 183 2.08 -8.68 10.72
C ASP A 183 2.96 -7.72 9.90
N LEU A 184 3.62 -6.75 10.53
CA LEU A 184 4.40 -5.70 9.85
C LEU A 184 5.53 -6.28 8.97
N PHE A 185 6.17 -7.36 9.43
CA PHE A 185 7.35 -7.94 8.81
C PHE A 185 7.19 -9.44 8.57
N ARG A 186 5.98 -9.84 8.15
CA ARG A 186 5.65 -11.24 7.82
C ARG A 186 6.56 -11.82 6.74
N THR A 187 6.99 -11.04 5.77
CA THR A 187 7.87 -11.50 4.68
C THR A 187 9.07 -10.58 4.57
N ARG A 188 10.24 -11.17 4.25
CA ARG A 188 11.41 -10.42 3.81
C ARG A 188 11.50 -10.58 2.29
N PRO A 189 11.29 -9.51 1.50
CA PRO A 189 11.42 -9.58 0.04
C PRO A 189 12.78 -10.16 -0.35
N GLY A 190 12.81 -11.02 -1.37
CA GLY A 190 14.06 -11.58 -1.92
C GLY A 190 15.01 -10.49 -2.40
N GLU A 191 16.27 -10.85 -2.68
CA GLU A 191 17.21 -9.95 -3.37
C GLU A 191 16.87 -9.79 -4.86
N GLU A 192 15.99 -10.64 -5.37
CA GLU A 192 15.45 -10.51 -6.72
C GLU A 192 14.53 -9.30 -6.79
N LYS A 193 14.87 -8.38 -7.69
CA LYS A 193 13.99 -7.30 -8.10
C LYS A 193 12.69 -7.95 -8.58
N GLY A 194 11.59 -7.72 -7.87
CA GLY A 194 10.27 -8.15 -8.33
C GLY A 194 10.04 -7.71 -9.77
N PRO A 195 9.17 -8.41 -10.54
CA PRO A 195 8.91 -8.02 -11.91
C PRO A 195 8.52 -6.55 -11.95
N GLU A 196 8.98 -5.82 -12.98
CA GLU A 196 8.62 -4.41 -13.12
C GLU A 196 7.10 -4.28 -13.06
N PRO A 197 6.58 -3.36 -12.22
CA PRO A 197 5.15 -3.17 -12.07
C PRO A 197 4.57 -2.89 -13.45
N VAL A 198 3.52 -3.63 -13.82
CA VAL A 198 2.86 -3.42 -15.10
C VAL A 198 2.18 -2.05 -15.02
N THR A 199 2.70 -1.09 -15.78
CA THR A 199 2.15 0.26 -15.78
C THR A 199 0.77 0.22 -16.44
N LEU A 200 -0.25 0.62 -15.69
CA LEU A 200 -1.60 0.76 -16.24
C LEU A 200 -1.56 1.86 -17.31
N PRO A 201 -1.92 1.56 -18.58
CA PRO A 201 -1.99 2.56 -19.63
C PRO A 201 -2.86 3.75 -19.21
N ASP A 202 -2.50 4.97 -19.62
CA ASP A 202 -3.22 6.20 -19.30
C ASP A 202 -4.72 6.10 -19.59
N GLU A 203 -5.07 5.51 -20.73
CA GLU A 203 -6.45 5.31 -21.17
C GLU A 203 -7.28 4.42 -20.22
N LEU A 204 -6.64 3.45 -19.58
CA LEU A 204 -7.25 2.53 -18.60
C LEU A 204 -7.26 3.12 -17.19
N ARG A 205 -6.28 3.98 -16.87
CA ARG A 205 -6.25 4.76 -15.63
C ARG A 205 -7.38 5.79 -15.60
N ASP A 206 -7.56 6.52 -16.71
CA ASP A 206 -8.59 7.55 -16.87
C ASP A 206 -10.01 6.98 -16.73
N TYR A 207 -10.26 5.73 -17.14
CA TYR A 207 -11.53 5.04 -16.88
C TYR A 207 -11.87 4.97 -15.37
N THR A 208 -10.89 4.95 -14.47
CA THR A 208 -11.19 4.88 -13.02
C THR A 208 -11.29 6.27 -12.39
N SER A 209 -10.42 7.19 -12.78
CA SER A 209 -10.30 8.53 -12.18
C SER A 209 -11.30 9.53 -12.77
N LEU A 210 -11.61 9.46 -14.05
CA LEU A 210 -12.47 10.42 -14.77
C LEU A 210 -13.91 9.93 -14.98
N TYR A 211 -14.22 8.71 -14.52
CA TYR A 211 -15.59 8.21 -14.53
C TYR A 211 -16.40 8.90 -13.43
N ILE A 212 -16.98 10.04 -13.78
CA ILE A 212 -17.75 10.94 -12.92
C ILE A 212 -19.15 11.06 -13.51
N LEU A 213 -20.18 10.84 -12.69
CA LEU A 213 -21.57 11.01 -13.09
C LEU A 213 -22.11 12.35 -12.58
N SER A 214 -22.87 13.04 -13.42
CA SER A 214 -23.67 14.21 -13.03
C SER A 214 -24.96 13.73 -12.37
N MET A 215 -24.92 13.55 -11.04
CA MET A 215 -26.01 12.96 -10.26
C MET A 215 -27.22 13.88 -10.16
N ASP A 216 -27.00 15.18 -10.28
CA ASP A 216 -28.04 16.21 -10.43
C ASP A 216 -28.88 16.07 -11.73
N HIS A 217 -28.44 15.21 -12.64
CA HIS A 217 -29.16 14.85 -13.87
C HIS A 217 -29.75 13.43 -13.82
N VAL A 218 -29.67 12.76 -12.68
CA VAL A 218 -30.29 11.45 -12.46
C VAL A 218 -31.72 11.64 -11.97
N LEU A 219 -32.63 10.96 -12.66
CA LEU A 219 -34.06 10.96 -12.41
C LEU A 219 -34.48 9.71 -11.63
N SER A 220 -35.48 9.86 -10.76
CA SER A 220 -36.25 8.75 -10.21
C SER A 220 -37.18 8.14 -11.28
N PRO A 221 -37.77 6.95 -11.02
CA PRO A 221 -38.84 6.41 -11.86
C PRO A 221 -40.03 7.36 -12.05
N ASP A 222 -40.25 8.26 -11.09
CA ASP A 222 -41.30 9.29 -11.13
C ASP A 222 -40.86 10.58 -11.85
N MET A 223 -39.70 10.56 -12.51
CA MET A 223 -39.10 11.68 -13.26
C MET A 223 -38.69 12.88 -12.38
N GLU A 224 -38.36 12.64 -11.11
CA GLU A 224 -37.87 13.65 -10.18
C GLU A 224 -36.34 13.64 -10.07
N VAL A 225 -35.72 14.82 -9.93
CA VAL A 225 -34.28 14.93 -9.67
C VAL A 225 -34.00 14.60 -8.21
N MET A 226 -33.20 13.57 -7.97
CA MET A 226 -33.03 13.01 -6.62
C MET A 226 -31.86 13.60 -5.82
N PHE A 227 -30.92 14.25 -6.51
CA PHE A 227 -29.68 14.78 -5.94
C PHE A 227 -29.61 16.30 -6.10
N PRO A 228 -28.98 17.02 -5.16
CA PRO A 228 -28.82 18.48 -5.24
C PRO A 228 -28.12 18.92 -6.52
N GLU A 229 -28.43 20.13 -7.00
CA GLU A 229 -27.79 20.73 -8.17
C GLU A 229 -26.25 20.75 -8.02
N GLY A 230 -25.53 20.42 -9.09
CA GLY A 230 -24.08 20.37 -9.13
C GLY A 230 -23.46 19.10 -8.52
N THR A 231 -24.27 18.16 -8.02
CA THR A 231 -23.74 16.90 -7.46
C THR A 231 -23.04 16.07 -8.54
N ARG A 232 -21.72 15.95 -8.43
CA ARG A 232 -20.88 15.13 -9.34
C ARG A 232 -20.12 14.10 -8.55
N LEU A 233 -20.34 12.83 -8.85
CA LEU A 233 -19.75 11.73 -8.08
C LEU A 233 -18.89 10.85 -8.98
N ASN A 234 -17.65 10.61 -8.56
CA ASN A 234 -16.85 9.53 -9.14
C ASN A 234 -17.53 8.18 -8.86
N CYS A 235 -17.62 7.34 -9.89
CA CYS A 235 -18.36 6.07 -9.87
C CYS A 235 -17.85 5.05 -8.86
N HIS A 236 -16.57 5.15 -8.46
CA HIS A 236 -15.94 4.21 -7.53
C HIS A 236 -16.02 4.72 -6.10
N ASN A 237 -15.49 5.91 -5.84
CA ASN A 237 -15.40 6.46 -4.48
C ASN A 237 -16.60 7.32 -4.12
N GLY A 238 -17.05 8.19 -5.03
CA GLY A 238 -18.13 9.14 -4.78
C GLY A 238 -19.47 8.46 -4.51
N LEU A 239 -19.86 7.47 -5.32
CA LEU A 239 -21.11 6.72 -5.11
C LEU A 239 -21.12 5.95 -3.77
N ARG A 240 -19.99 5.32 -3.43
CA ARG A 240 -19.82 4.62 -2.15
C ARG A 240 -19.97 5.59 -0.97
N ASP A 241 -19.31 6.74 -1.05
CA ASP A 241 -19.28 7.70 0.03
C ASP A 241 -20.64 8.43 0.16
N GLU A 242 -21.36 8.65 -0.93
CA GLU A 242 -22.75 9.12 -0.90
C GLU A 242 -23.69 8.10 -0.24
N ILE A 243 -23.59 6.80 -0.59
CA ILE A 243 -24.36 5.75 0.11
C ILE A 243 -24.08 5.77 1.62
N LYS A 244 -22.81 5.91 2.01
CA LYS A 244 -22.42 6.02 3.42
C LYS A 244 -23.04 7.25 4.08
N GLY A 245 -22.96 8.41 3.42
CA GLY A 245 -23.53 9.66 3.90
C GLY A 245 -25.06 9.60 4.01
N LEU A 246 -25.73 8.81 3.17
CA LEU A 246 -27.18 8.65 3.21
C LEU A 246 -27.66 7.93 4.49
N TYR A 247 -26.87 7.08 5.14
CA TYR A 247 -27.32 6.39 6.37
C TYR A 247 -27.71 7.33 7.52
N SER A 248 -27.22 8.58 7.53
CA SER A 248 -27.58 9.58 8.54
C SER A 248 -28.66 10.56 8.09
N ARG A 249 -29.18 10.46 6.85
CA ARG A 249 -30.19 11.38 6.30
C ARG A 249 -31.60 10.83 6.47
N GLN A 250 -32.58 11.74 6.39
CA GLN A 250 -34.01 11.35 6.36
C GLN A 250 -34.37 10.70 5.02
N ASP A 251 -35.20 9.66 5.10
CA ASP A 251 -35.67 8.85 3.97
C ASP A 251 -34.57 8.53 2.92
N PRO A 252 -33.52 7.79 3.31
CA PRO A 252 -32.37 7.56 2.45
C PRO A 252 -32.60 6.47 1.40
N LEU A 253 -33.59 5.61 1.63
CA LEU A 253 -33.76 4.36 0.90
C LEU A 253 -34.00 4.55 -0.61
N PRO A 254 -34.82 5.51 -1.07
CA PRO A 254 -34.99 5.74 -2.51
C PRO A 254 -33.67 6.10 -3.21
N ARG A 255 -32.88 6.99 -2.60
CA ARG A 255 -31.57 7.40 -3.15
C ARG A 255 -30.56 6.25 -3.12
N GLN A 256 -30.53 5.48 -2.03
CA GLN A 256 -29.65 4.30 -1.93
C GLN A 256 -29.97 3.26 -3.00
N ARG A 257 -31.26 2.97 -3.24
CA ARG A 257 -31.69 2.04 -4.29
C ARG A 257 -31.32 2.56 -5.68
N LEU A 258 -31.52 3.85 -5.93
CA LEU A 258 -31.15 4.47 -7.19
C LEU A 258 -29.63 4.37 -7.45
N ILE A 259 -28.79 4.67 -6.45
CA ILE A 259 -27.34 4.48 -6.57
C ILE A 259 -27.00 3.00 -6.80
N SER A 260 -27.69 2.07 -6.11
CA SER A 260 -27.49 0.63 -6.35
C SER A 260 -27.82 0.23 -7.79
N THR A 261 -28.87 0.78 -8.40
CA THR A 261 -29.20 0.56 -9.81
C THR A 261 -28.11 1.10 -10.72
N ILE A 262 -27.62 2.32 -10.46
CA ILE A 262 -26.49 2.91 -11.18
C ILE A 262 -25.25 2.01 -11.09
N LEU A 263 -24.93 1.48 -9.91
CA LEU A 263 -23.82 0.54 -9.72
C LEU A 263 -24.00 -0.73 -10.56
N ILE A 264 -25.21 -1.25 -10.69
CA ILE A 264 -25.50 -2.40 -11.57
C ILE A 264 -25.24 -2.03 -13.04
N HIS A 265 -25.65 -0.84 -13.49
CA HIS A 265 -25.35 -0.39 -14.85
C HIS A 265 -23.84 -0.26 -15.11
N ILE A 266 -23.08 0.24 -14.13
CA ILE A 266 -21.62 0.33 -14.19
C ILE A 266 -20.99 -1.07 -14.29
N LEU A 267 -21.50 -2.05 -13.53
CA LEU A 267 -21.02 -3.43 -13.58
C LEU A 267 -21.34 -4.08 -14.93
N ASN A 268 -22.51 -3.81 -15.47
CA ASN A 268 -22.96 -4.37 -16.75
C ASN A 268 -22.44 -3.58 -17.96
N GLN A 269 -21.73 -2.46 -17.75
CA GLN A 269 -21.29 -1.53 -18.79
C GLN A 269 -22.42 -1.04 -19.69
N THR A 270 -23.54 -0.66 -19.06
CA THR A 270 -24.78 -0.20 -19.72
C THR A 270 -25.13 1.24 -19.39
N ILE A 271 -24.23 1.97 -18.72
CA ILE A 271 -24.39 3.40 -18.50
C ILE A 271 -24.42 4.11 -19.87
N PRO A 272 -25.33 5.07 -20.08
CA PRO A 272 -25.27 5.93 -21.25
C PRO A 272 -23.97 6.74 -21.27
N GLU A 273 -23.23 6.68 -22.37
CA GLU A 273 -21.95 7.38 -22.52
C GLU A 273 -22.10 8.89 -22.30
N CYS A 274 -23.23 9.47 -22.72
CA CYS A 274 -23.56 10.88 -22.53
C CYS A 274 -23.78 11.30 -21.06
N MET A 275 -23.85 10.36 -20.11
CA MET A 275 -23.96 10.65 -18.67
C MET A 275 -22.60 10.69 -17.96
N ILE A 276 -21.52 10.32 -18.66
CA ILE A 276 -20.16 10.34 -18.12
C ILE A 276 -19.55 11.73 -18.33
N GLY A 277 -19.18 12.39 -17.24
CA GLY A 277 -18.70 13.76 -17.23
C GLY A 277 -19.82 14.80 -17.18
N PRO A 278 -19.50 16.06 -17.52
CA PRO A 278 -20.51 17.12 -17.64
C PRO A 278 -21.51 16.80 -18.76
N THR A 279 -22.79 16.92 -18.48
CA THR A 279 -23.86 16.56 -19.42
C THR A 279 -25.03 17.53 -19.36
N GLY A 280 -25.75 17.68 -20.47
CA GLY A 280 -27.08 18.32 -20.52
C GLY A 280 -28.23 17.31 -20.65
N TYR A 281 -27.91 16.02 -20.63
CA TYR A 281 -28.87 14.93 -20.68
C TYR A 281 -29.33 14.55 -19.27
N TYR A 282 -30.52 13.97 -19.18
CA TYR A 282 -31.06 13.41 -17.95
C TYR A 282 -31.24 11.91 -18.12
N TRP A 283 -31.04 11.15 -17.05
CA TRP A 283 -31.09 9.69 -17.11
C TRP A 283 -31.96 9.12 -16.02
N GLU A 284 -32.90 8.25 -16.41
CA GLU A 284 -33.69 7.43 -15.50
C GLU A 284 -33.08 6.02 -15.50
N PRO A 285 -32.37 5.62 -14.43
CA PRO A 285 -31.62 4.36 -14.42
C PRO A 285 -32.50 3.11 -14.40
N ALA A 286 -33.70 3.11 -13.80
CA ALA A 286 -34.46 1.86 -13.63
C ALA A 286 -34.95 1.29 -14.97
N ALA A 287 -35.40 2.13 -15.90
CA ALA A 287 -35.73 1.75 -17.27
C ALA A 287 -34.56 1.97 -18.25
N ASN A 288 -33.44 2.52 -17.76
CA ASN A 288 -32.27 2.90 -18.54
C ASN A 288 -32.60 3.80 -19.74
N ARG A 289 -33.32 4.91 -19.49
CA ARG A 289 -33.78 5.85 -20.52
C ARG A 289 -33.13 7.21 -20.36
N VAL A 290 -32.77 7.84 -21.48
CA VAL A 290 -32.13 9.15 -21.53
C VAL A 290 -33.07 10.18 -22.11
N PHE A 291 -33.02 11.39 -21.57
CA PHE A 291 -33.90 12.49 -21.91
C PHE A 291 -33.14 13.79 -22.15
N LEU A 292 -33.70 14.64 -23.00
CA LEU A 292 -33.37 16.05 -23.09
C LEU A 292 -34.49 16.87 -22.48
N LYS A 293 -34.12 17.89 -21.70
CA LYS A 293 -35.09 18.82 -21.13
C LYS A 293 -35.33 19.96 -22.14
N LYS A 294 -36.54 20.05 -22.68
CA LYS A 294 -36.99 21.11 -23.60
C LYS A 294 -38.29 21.70 -23.07
N ASP A 295 -38.36 23.03 -22.93
CA ASP A 295 -39.54 23.76 -22.45
C ASP A 295 -40.11 23.20 -21.12
N GLY A 296 -39.23 22.80 -20.21
CA GLY A 296 -39.59 22.22 -18.92
C GLY A 296 -40.06 20.76 -18.95
N ARG A 297 -40.06 20.10 -20.12
CA ARG A 297 -40.46 18.69 -20.29
C ARG A 297 -39.28 17.80 -20.68
N TYR A 298 -39.31 16.56 -20.22
CA TYR A 298 -38.34 15.54 -20.61
C TYR A 298 -38.80 14.84 -21.90
N ALA A 299 -38.00 14.97 -22.96
CA ALA A 299 -38.19 14.27 -24.21
C ALA A 299 -37.14 13.16 -24.32
N GLU A 300 -37.59 11.91 -24.46
CA GLU A 300 -36.70 10.76 -24.59
C GLU A 300 -35.83 10.86 -25.85
N THR A 301 -34.59 10.40 -25.74
CA THR A 301 -33.62 10.36 -26.84
C THR A 301 -32.85 9.05 -26.81
N ALA A 302 -32.42 8.60 -27.99
CA ALA A 302 -31.51 7.48 -28.11
C ALA A 302 -30.13 7.82 -27.51
N PHE A 303 -29.41 6.79 -27.07
CA PHE A 303 -28.06 6.89 -26.54
C PHE A 303 -27.23 5.64 -26.90
N THR A 304 -25.91 5.76 -26.78
CA THR A 304 -24.96 4.64 -26.81
C THR A 304 -24.47 4.34 -25.40
N THR A 305 -24.28 3.07 -25.09
CA THR A 305 -23.67 2.67 -23.81
C THR A 305 -22.17 2.92 -23.82
N GLU A 306 -21.57 3.02 -22.63
CA GLU A 306 -20.12 3.07 -22.49
C GLU A 306 -19.41 1.86 -23.14
N ASN A 307 -18.14 2.05 -23.48
CA ASN A 307 -17.28 0.99 -24.03
C ASN A 307 -16.92 -0.05 -22.96
N ASP A 308 -16.78 -1.32 -23.35
CA ASP A 308 -16.46 -2.47 -22.48
C ASP A 308 -15.01 -2.46 -21.92
N ARG A 309 -14.62 -1.40 -21.20
CA ARG A 309 -13.26 -1.16 -20.71
C ARG A 309 -13.06 -1.54 -19.24
N ARG A 310 -14.11 -1.57 -18.42
CA ARG A 310 -14.02 -1.90 -16.98
C ARG A 310 -13.27 -3.20 -16.72
N TYR A 311 -13.68 -4.27 -17.39
CA TYR A 311 -13.11 -5.60 -17.19
C TYR A 311 -11.70 -5.72 -17.75
N GLN A 312 -11.32 -4.91 -18.74
CA GLN A 312 -9.94 -4.80 -19.20
C GLN A 312 -9.05 -4.20 -18.10
N VAL A 313 -9.52 -3.15 -17.41
CA VAL A 313 -8.80 -2.57 -16.26
C VAL A 313 -8.68 -3.58 -15.11
N LEU A 314 -9.77 -4.27 -14.77
CA LEU A 314 -9.78 -5.27 -13.69
C LEU A 314 -8.85 -6.45 -14.01
N HIS A 315 -8.91 -6.97 -15.23
CA HIS A 315 -8.03 -8.04 -15.69
C HIS A 315 -6.56 -7.61 -15.62
N HIS A 316 -6.23 -6.41 -16.11
CA HIS A 316 -4.87 -5.87 -16.04
C HIS A 316 -4.37 -5.79 -14.59
N ARG A 317 -5.18 -5.25 -13.67
CA ARG A 317 -4.82 -5.16 -12.24
C ARG A 317 -4.65 -6.53 -11.60
N MET A 318 -5.52 -7.49 -11.93
CA MET A 318 -5.41 -8.85 -11.40
C MET A 318 -4.13 -9.53 -11.90
N VAL A 319 -3.81 -9.42 -13.19
CA VAL A 319 -2.57 -9.98 -13.77
C VAL A 319 -1.33 -9.32 -13.19
N SER A 320 -1.33 -8.00 -12.97
CA SER A 320 -0.21 -7.32 -12.31
C SER A 320 -0.01 -7.86 -10.89
N LYS A 321 -1.09 -7.97 -10.11
CA LYS A 321 -1.01 -8.47 -8.73
C LYS A 321 -0.54 -9.93 -8.66
N MET A 322 -1.03 -10.79 -9.54
CA MET A 322 -0.60 -12.19 -9.62
C MET A 322 0.87 -12.36 -10.04
N ARG A 323 1.50 -11.33 -10.61
CA ARG A 323 2.95 -11.33 -10.90
C ARG A 323 3.78 -10.90 -9.68
N GLU A 324 3.18 -10.18 -8.74
CA GLU A 324 3.83 -9.69 -7.52
C GLU A 324 3.79 -10.74 -6.38
N ASP A 325 2.81 -11.64 -6.41
CA ASP A 325 2.63 -12.76 -5.46
C ASP A 325 3.48 -13.99 -5.84
#